data_AF-A0AAU6IQD5-F1
#
_entry.id   AF-A0AAU6IQD5-F1
#
_cell.length_a   1.000
_cell.length_b   1.000
_cell.length_c   1.000
_cell.angle_alpha   90.00
_cell.angle_beta   90.00
_cell.angle_gamma   90.00
#
_symmetry.space_group_name_H-M   'P 1'
#
loop_
_entity.id
_entity.type
_entity.pdbx_description
1 polymer ?
#
loop_
_entity_poly.entity_id
_entity_poly.type
_entity_poly.pdbx_seq_one_letter_code
_entity_poly.pdbx_strand_id
1 'polypeptide(L)'
;MSSFMAEPAPMDLIHLADPDGNRCIVRVTQRFQPAVLTGHDILHAAVLASASFVDARLDLYLFQHDLDSWEQELSSLGPGQTASIGGDRGLSLDIHVHEGGWLSIQVSDQDRLTAVLGTRPQGDWIAEHRGRLEQVRQTWPREVIETAPGTYEWGPNRKR
;
A
#
# COMPACT_ATOMS: atom_id res chain seq x y z
N MET A 1 -34.60 -7.33 1.51
CA MET A 1 -33.68 -7.61 0.39
C MET A 1 -32.39 -6.88 0.70
N SER A 2 -31.38 -7.59 1.20
CA SER A 2 -30.06 -7.01 1.48
C SER A 2 -29.36 -6.79 0.15
N SER A 3 -28.93 -5.54 -0.10
CA SER A 3 -28.08 -5.23 -1.24
C SER A 3 -26.75 -5.97 -1.07
N PHE A 4 -26.47 -6.93 -1.95
CA PHE A 4 -25.11 -7.41 -2.13
C PHE A 4 -24.33 -6.25 -2.78
N MET A 5 -23.73 -5.39 -1.96
CA MET A 5 -22.66 -4.52 -2.43
C MET A 5 -21.58 -5.47 -2.96
N ALA A 6 -21.37 -5.48 -4.27
CA ALA A 6 -20.24 -6.19 -4.85
C ALA A 6 -18.98 -5.64 -4.17
N GLU A 7 -18.18 -6.53 -3.57
CA GLU A 7 -16.90 -6.11 -3.01
C GLU A 7 -16.09 -5.44 -4.13
N PRO A 8 -15.45 -4.29 -3.85
CA PRO A 8 -14.64 -3.63 -4.85
C PRO A 8 -13.59 -4.58 -5.42
N ALA A 9 -13.35 -4.51 -6.73
CA ALA A 9 -12.28 -5.29 -7.33
C ALA A 9 -10.93 -4.92 -6.70
N PRO A 10 -10.02 -5.87 -6.47
CA PRO A 10 -8.69 -5.57 -5.96
C PRO A 10 -7.94 -4.56 -6.85
N MET A 11 -7.18 -3.66 -6.23
CA MET A 11 -6.49 -2.57 -6.92
C MET A 11 -5.04 -2.43 -6.44
N ASP A 12 -4.13 -2.07 -7.34
CA ASP A 12 -2.74 -1.84 -6.99
C ASP A 12 -2.57 -0.43 -6.43
N LEU A 13 -2.05 -0.33 -5.20
CA LEU A 13 -1.54 0.90 -4.61
C LEU A 13 -0.13 1.19 -5.13
N ILE A 14 0.72 0.16 -5.15
CA ILE A 14 2.09 0.20 -5.66
C ILE A 14 2.20 -0.84 -6.76
N HIS A 15 2.81 -0.46 -7.89
CA HIS A 15 3.08 -1.37 -8.99
C HIS A 15 4.43 -1.02 -9.59
N LEU A 16 5.47 -1.75 -9.17
CA LEU A 16 6.80 -1.65 -9.73
C LEU A 16 7.11 -2.96 -10.44
N ALA A 17 7.36 -2.89 -11.75
CA ALA A 17 7.74 -4.04 -12.56
C ALA A 17 8.68 -3.59 -13.67
N ASP A 18 9.68 -4.40 -13.95
CA ASP A 18 10.59 -4.18 -15.08
C ASP A 18 10.50 -5.31 -16.12
N PRO A 19 11.06 -5.08 -17.32
CA PRO A 19 11.13 -6.11 -18.37
C PRO A 19 11.97 -7.33 -18.00
N ASP A 20 12.87 -7.20 -17.01
CA ASP A 20 13.77 -8.27 -16.57
C ASP A 20 13.05 -9.27 -15.64
N GLY A 21 11.81 -8.96 -15.25
CA GLY A 21 10.91 -9.84 -14.51
C GLY A 21 10.86 -9.56 -13.02
N ASN A 22 11.62 -8.57 -12.51
CA ASN A 22 11.50 -8.18 -11.12
C ASN A 22 10.23 -7.34 -10.95
N ARG A 23 9.41 -7.73 -9.96
CA ARG A 23 8.18 -7.02 -9.62
C ARG A 23 7.98 -6.91 -8.11
N CYS A 24 7.41 -5.80 -7.71
CA CYS A 24 6.85 -5.60 -6.38
C CYS A 24 5.53 -4.85 -6.50
N ILE A 25 4.44 -5.51 -6.12
CA ILE A 25 3.09 -4.95 -6.18
C ILE A 25 2.50 -4.94 -4.78
N VAL A 26 1.92 -3.83 -4.36
CA VAL A 26 1.07 -3.76 -3.17
C VAL A 26 -0.37 -3.63 -3.65
N ARG A 27 -1.15 -4.71 -3.49
CA ARG A 27 -2.53 -4.80 -3.98
C ARG A 27 -3.51 -4.75 -2.81
N VAL A 28 -4.27 -3.68 -2.72
CA VAL A 28 -5.40 -3.56 -1.79
C VAL A 28 -6.52 -4.48 -2.28
N THR A 29 -7.01 -5.35 -1.40
CA THR A 29 -8.02 -6.36 -1.75
C THR A 29 -9.36 -6.06 -1.11
N GLN A 30 -9.40 -5.64 0.15
CA GLN A 30 -10.62 -5.41 0.90
C GLN A 30 -10.37 -4.58 2.17
N ARG A 31 -11.44 -4.26 2.91
CA ARG A 31 -11.34 -3.75 4.28
C ARG A 31 -11.08 -4.91 5.25
N PHE A 32 -10.27 -4.69 6.27
CA PHE A 32 -10.13 -5.61 7.38
C PHE A 32 -11.34 -5.49 8.30
N GLN A 33 -12.01 -6.61 8.59
CA GLN A 33 -13.18 -6.65 9.50
C GLN A 33 -14.24 -5.57 9.20
N PRO A 34 -14.86 -5.58 8.01
CA PRO A 34 -15.93 -4.65 7.70
C PRO A 34 -17.05 -4.76 8.75
N ALA A 35 -17.69 -3.63 9.08
CA ALA A 35 -18.64 -3.44 10.17
C ALA A 35 -18.07 -3.37 11.62
N VAL A 36 -16.80 -3.74 11.85
CA VAL A 36 -16.14 -3.49 13.15
C VAL A 36 -15.54 -2.10 13.13
N LEU A 37 -16.03 -1.19 13.97
CA LEU A 37 -15.65 0.23 13.93
C LEU A 37 -14.13 0.47 13.95
N THR A 38 -13.40 -0.23 14.81
CA THR A 38 -11.94 -0.09 14.95
C THR A 38 -11.15 -0.77 13.82
N GLY A 39 -11.76 -1.74 13.12
CA GLY A 39 -11.12 -2.45 12.02
C GLY A 39 -11.47 -1.88 10.65
N HIS A 40 -12.63 -1.24 10.51
CA HIS A 40 -13.27 -0.97 9.23
C HIS A 40 -12.43 -0.14 8.25
N ASP A 41 -11.63 0.79 8.75
CA ASP A 41 -10.78 1.66 7.93
C ASP A 41 -9.35 1.13 7.75
N ILE A 42 -9.06 -0.03 8.30
CA ILE A 42 -7.85 -0.79 7.99
C ILE A 42 -8.11 -1.51 6.65
N LEU A 43 -7.19 -1.39 5.72
CA LEU A 43 -7.22 -2.07 4.44
C LEU A 43 -6.33 -3.32 4.50
N HIS A 44 -6.85 -4.44 3.99
CA HIS A 44 -6.06 -5.64 3.78
C HIS A 44 -5.48 -5.62 2.37
N ALA A 45 -4.15 -5.64 2.29
CA ALA A 45 -3.39 -5.66 1.05
C ALA A 45 -2.48 -6.88 0.97
N ALA A 46 -2.14 -7.29 -0.25
CA ALA A 46 -1.13 -8.30 -0.52
C ALA A 46 0.10 -7.65 -1.14
N VAL A 47 1.28 -7.94 -0.58
CA VAL A 47 2.57 -7.64 -1.21
C VAL A 47 2.97 -8.83 -2.07
N LEU A 48 3.07 -8.62 -3.38
CA LEU A 48 3.48 -9.61 -4.37
C LEU A 48 4.88 -9.26 -4.84
N ALA A 49 5.88 -9.93 -4.29
CA ALA A 49 7.28 -9.72 -4.64
C ALA A 49 7.79 -10.90 -5.47
N SER A 50 8.34 -10.64 -6.65
CA SER A 50 8.90 -11.69 -7.49
C SER A 50 10.19 -11.22 -8.17
N ALA A 51 11.18 -12.09 -8.15
CA ALA A 51 12.47 -12.00 -8.83
C ALA A 51 12.99 -13.42 -9.09
N SER A 52 14.14 -13.56 -9.74
CA SER A 52 14.75 -14.86 -10.02
C SER A 52 15.02 -15.74 -8.79
N PHE A 53 15.09 -15.16 -7.59
CA PHE A 53 15.40 -15.84 -6.33
C PHE A 53 14.26 -15.80 -5.30
N VAL A 54 13.14 -15.11 -5.59
CA VAL A 54 12.00 -15.00 -4.66
C VAL A 54 10.69 -14.95 -5.44
N ASP A 55 9.67 -15.66 -4.96
CA ASP A 55 8.29 -15.47 -5.37
C ASP A 55 7.42 -15.55 -4.12
N ALA A 56 7.03 -14.39 -3.60
CA ALA A 56 6.41 -14.25 -2.29
C ALA A 56 5.08 -13.49 -2.38
N ARG A 57 4.13 -13.94 -1.56
CA ARG A 57 2.86 -13.26 -1.28
C ARG A 57 2.73 -13.07 0.22
N LEU A 58 2.71 -11.82 0.67
CA LEU A 58 2.68 -11.46 2.09
C LEU A 58 1.47 -10.57 2.38
N ASP A 59 0.88 -10.71 3.56
CA ASP A 59 -0.26 -9.90 3.98
C ASP A 59 0.21 -8.59 4.65
N LEU A 60 -0.31 -7.47 4.17
CA LEU A 60 -0.06 -6.13 4.70
C LEU A 60 -1.38 -5.51 5.18
N TYR A 61 -1.35 -4.88 6.35
CA TYR A 61 -2.47 -4.10 6.88
C TYR A 61 -2.11 -2.62 6.78
N LEU A 62 -2.94 -1.86 6.07
CA LEU A 62 -2.74 -0.43 5.82
C LEU A 62 -3.80 0.37 6.55
N PHE A 63 -3.37 1.27 7.40
CA PHE A 63 -4.22 2.28 8.00
C PHE A 63 -4.32 3.49 7.06
N GLN A 64 -5.33 4.33 7.28
CA GLN A 64 -5.51 5.55 6.49
C GLN A 64 -4.28 6.48 6.62
N HIS A 65 -3.66 6.55 7.79
CA HIS A 65 -2.43 7.34 7.97
C HIS A 65 -1.24 6.79 7.18
N ASP A 66 -1.21 5.49 6.85
CA ASP A 66 -0.15 4.95 5.98
C ASP A 66 -0.29 5.46 4.55
N LEU A 67 -1.54 5.62 4.09
CA LEU A 67 -1.82 6.22 2.78
C LEU A 67 -1.44 7.70 2.76
N ASP A 68 -1.67 8.42 3.86
CA ASP A 68 -1.27 9.82 4.02
C ASP A 68 0.26 9.98 4.05
N SER A 69 0.95 9.14 4.83
CA SER A 69 2.41 9.09 4.86
C SER A 69 3.00 8.75 3.49
N TRP A 70 2.42 7.76 2.80
CA TRP A 70 2.85 7.38 1.45
C TRP A 70 2.70 8.53 0.44
N GLU A 71 1.61 9.29 0.49
CA GLU A 71 1.42 10.49 -0.33
C GLU A 71 2.50 11.55 -0.09
N GLN A 72 2.80 11.78 1.19
CA GLN A 72 3.77 12.77 1.62
C GLN A 72 5.17 12.38 1.17
N GLU A 73 5.55 11.11 1.34
CA GLU A 73 6.84 10.59 0.93
C GLU A 73 7.00 10.61 -0.60
N LEU A 74 5.98 10.20 -1.36
CA LEU A 74 5.97 10.33 -2.82
C LEU A 74 6.15 11.79 -3.28
N SER A 75 5.71 12.77 -2.49
CA SER A 75 5.82 14.19 -2.83
C SER A 75 7.24 14.74 -2.65
N SER A 76 8.01 14.18 -1.72
CA SER A 76 9.40 14.54 -1.46
C SER A 76 10.44 13.60 -2.09
N LEU A 77 9.99 12.50 -2.70
CA LEU A 77 10.89 11.46 -3.19
C LEU A 77 11.72 11.95 -4.38
N GLY A 78 13.04 11.79 -4.25
CA GLY A 78 14.02 12.09 -5.28
C GLY A 78 15.25 11.21 -5.16
N PRO A 79 16.28 11.41 -6.00
CA PRO A 79 17.54 10.69 -5.89
C PRO A 79 18.13 10.72 -4.47
N GLY A 80 18.58 9.56 -3.99
CA GLY A 80 19.12 9.34 -2.65
C GLY A 80 18.09 9.29 -1.53
N GLN A 81 16.79 9.36 -1.83
CA GLN A 81 15.72 9.29 -0.83
C GLN A 81 15.03 7.92 -0.82
N THR A 82 14.39 7.62 0.30
CA THR A 82 13.61 6.40 0.51
C THR A 82 12.17 6.77 0.87
N ALA A 83 11.21 6.06 0.29
CA ALA A 83 9.83 6.03 0.76
C ALA A 83 9.51 4.64 1.32
N SER A 84 8.68 4.59 2.34
CA SER A 84 8.35 3.43 3.15
C SER A 84 6.83 3.28 3.28
N ILE A 85 6.36 2.03 3.30
CA ILE A 85 4.95 1.72 3.60
C ILE A 85 4.86 0.48 4.50
N GLY A 86 3.85 0.46 5.38
CA GLY A 86 3.63 -0.62 6.36
C GLY A 86 4.11 -0.31 7.77
N GLY A 87 5.07 0.60 7.93
CA GLY A 87 5.58 1.05 9.22
C GLY A 87 6.35 -0.05 9.96
N ASP A 88 6.26 -0.08 11.30
CA ASP A 88 6.98 -1.01 12.19
C ASP A 88 6.13 -2.24 12.60
N ARG A 89 5.01 -2.48 11.92
CA ARG A 89 3.98 -3.47 12.30
C ARG A 89 4.22 -4.87 11.70
N GLY A 90 5.47 -5.27 11.53
CA GLY A 90 5.88 -6.59 11.05
C GLY A 90 6.30 -6.62 9.59
N LEU A 91 5.39 -6.28 8.66
CA LEU A 91 5.70 -6.18 7.23
C LEU A 91 5.93 -4.72 6.83
N SER A 92 7.12 -4.44 6.28
CA SER A 92 7.45 -3.15 5.69
C SER A 92 7.99 -3.31 4.26
N LEU A 93 7.79 -2.25 3.48
CA LEU A 93 8.32 -2.10 2.13
C LEU A 93 9.00 -0.75 2.00
N ASP A 94 10.29 -0.76 1.67
CA ASP A 94 11.06 0.46 1.43
C ASP A 94 11.48 0.54 -0.05
N ILE A 95 11.29 1.70 -0.66
CA ILE A 95 11.66 2.01 -2.04
C ILE A 95 12.69 3.13 -2.01
N HIS A 96 13.94 2.78 -2.28
CA HIS A 96 15.05 3.72 -2.39
C HIS A 96 15.32 4.09 -3.85
N VAL A 97 15.37 5.39 -4.14
CA VAL A 97 15.68 5.93 -5.47
C VAL A 97 17.16 6.24 -5.55
N HIS A 98 17.88 5.54 -6.42
CA HIS A 98 19.30 5.83 -6.64
C HIS A 98 19.50 6.96 -7.64
N GLU A 99 20.67 7.61 -7.60
CA GLU A 99 21.08 8.68 -8.55
C GLU A 99 20.95 8.28 -10.03
N GLY A 100 21.10 6.99 -10.35
CA GLY A 100 20.93 6.46 -11.70
C GLY A 100 19.47 6.22 -12.13
N GLY A 101 18.49 6.56 -11.30
CA GLY A 101 17.07 6.33 -11.54
C GLY A 101 16.63 4.86 -11.45
N TRP A 102 17.49 3.97 -10.97
CA TRP A 102 17.10 2.61 -10.60
C TRP A 102 16.64 2.59 -9.14
N LEU A 103 15.81 1.62 -8.79
CA LEU A 103 15.21 1.49 -7.47
C LEU A 103 15.75 0.25 -6.75
N SER A 104 16.05 0.39 -5.46
CA SER A 104 16.12 -0.74 -4.55
C SER A 104 14.82 -0.84 -3.78
N ILE A 105 14.19 -2.02 -3.84
CA ILE A 105 12.96 -2.32 -3.13
C ILE A 105 13.28 -3.35 -2.05
N GLN A 106 13.23 -2.96 -0.79
CA GLN A 106 13.40 -3.87 0.34
C GLN A 106 12.02 -4.29 0.85
N VAL A 107 11.76 -5.59 0.83
CA VAL A 107 10.59 -6.21 1.45
C VAL A 107 11.06 -6.90 2.72
N SER A 108 10.51 -6.51 3.87
CA SER A 108 10.88 -7.07 5.17
C SER A 108 9.63 -7.53 5.92
N ASP A 109 9.43 -8.84 6.03
CA ASP A 109 8.48 -9.48 6.94
C ASP A 109 9.24 -10.01 8.15
N GLN A 110 9.01 -9.40 9.32
CA GLN A 110 9.73 -9.70 10.54
C GLN A 110 9.77 -11.21 10.81
N ASP A 111 10.98 -11.72 11.03
CA ASP A 111 11.29 -13.13 11.29
C ASP A 111 10.98 -14.13 10.15
N ARG A 112 10.52 -13.66 8.98
CA ARG A 112 10.06 -14.51 7.87
C ARG A 112 10.80 -14.29 6.56
N LEU A 113 10.97 -13.03 6.14
CA LEU A 113 11.58 -12.70 4.86
C LEU A 113 12.26 -11.34 4.93
N THR A 114 13.48 -11.27 4.40
CA THR A 114 14.07 -10.01 3.96
C THR A 114 14.62 -10.21 2.56
N ALA A 115 14.09 -9.46 1.60
CA ALA A 115 14.53 -9.51 0.21
C ALA A 115 14.73 -8.10 -0.33
N VAL A 116 15.76 -7.91 -1.14
CA VAL A 116 16.03 -6.65 -1.83
C VAL A 116 16.00 -6.89 -3.33
N LEU A 117 15.08 -6.23 -4.02
CA LEU A 117 14.90 -6.31 -5.46
C LEU A 117 15.44 -5.03 -6.10
N GLY A 118 16.23 -5.16 -7.16
CA GLY A 118 16.58 -4.04 -8.02
C GLY A 118 15.57 -3.93 -9.15
N THR A 119 15.07 -2.74 -9.45
CA THR A 119 14.20 -2.54 -10.62
C THR A 119 14.43 -1.20 -11.29
N ARG A 120 14.10 -1.12 -12.57
CA ARG A 120 14.08 0.14 -13.32
C ARG A 120 12.67 0.38 -13.86
N PRO A 121 11.82 1.09 -13.10
CA PRO A 121 10.47 1.35 -13.54
C PRO A 121 10.48 2.17 -14.84
N GLN A 122 9.53 1.86 -15.71
CA GLN A 122 9.32 2.61 -16.95
C GLN A 122 8.40 3.80 -16.68
N GLY A 123 8.62 4.92 -17.37
CA GLY A 123 7.76 6.10 -17.25
C GLY A 123 7.85 6.83 -15.90
N ASP A 124 6.86 7.69 -15.64
CA ASP A 124 6.76 8.46 -14.40
C ASP A 124 5.97 7.67 -13.34
N TRP A 125 6.62 6.66 -12.78
CA TRP A 125 6.02 5.78 -11.80
C TRP A 125 5.51 6.52 -10.56
N ILE A 126 6.12 7.65 -10.19
CA ILE A 126 5.68 8.47 -9.05
C ILE A 126 4.29 9.04 -9.34
N ALA A 127 4.09 9.65 -10.52
CA ALA A 127 2.79 10.14 -10.94
C ALA A 127 1.74 9.01 -11.01
N GLU A 128 2.13 7.83 -11.52
CA GLU A 128 1.24 6.66 -11.55
C GLU A 128 0.84 6.20 -10.14
N HIS A 129 1.77 6.19 -9.19
CA HIS A 129 1.48 5.78 -7.81
C HIS A 129 0.59 6.80 -7.09
N ARG A 130 0.72 8.11 -7.38
CA ARG A 130 -0.25 9.12 -6.92
C ARG A 130 -1.65 8.87 -7.47
N GLY A 131 -1.77 8.60 -8.78
CA GLY A 131 -3.06 8.26 -9.38
C GLY A 131 -3.69 6.98 -8.80
N ARG A 132 -2.88 5.97 -8.51
CA ARG A 132 -3.32 4.73 -7.83
C ARG A 132 -3.79 4.99 -6.40
N LEU A 133 -3.05 5.81 -5.65
CA LEU A 133 -3.44 6.22 -4.31
C LEU A 133 -4.81 6.92 -4.31
N GLU A 134 -5.05 7.84 -5.25
CA GLU A 134 -6.35 8.50 -5.39
C GLU A 134 -7.47 7.49 -5.67
N GLN A 135 -7.24 6.52 -6.56
CA GLN A 135 -8.20 5.45 -6.85
C GLN A 135 -8.50 4.57 -5.63
N VAL A 136 -7.48 4.21 -4.84
CA VAL A 136 -7.64 3.46 -3.60
C VAL A 136 -8.50 4.26 -2.61
N ARG A 137 -8.23 5.55 -2.42
CA ARG A 137 -9.01 6.43 -1.53
C ARG A 137 -10.46 6.61 -1.98
N GLN A 138 -10.73 6.64 -3.29
CA GLN A 138 -12.10 6.71 -3.81
C GLN A 138 -12.88 5.40 -3.58
N THR A 139 -12.18 4.28 -3.70
CA THR A 139 -12.76 2.93 -3.60
C THR A 139 -13.00 2.53 -2.15
N TRP A 140 -12.02 2.80 -1.28
CA TRP A 140 -12.08 2.57 0.16
C TRP A 140 -11.88 3.88 0.92
N PRO A 141 -12.89 4.77 0.92
CA PRO A 141 -12.78 6.05 1.61
C PRO A 141 -12.68 5.87 3.11
N ARG A 142 -12.13 6.84 3.83
CA ARG A 142 -12.21 6.88 5.29
C ARG A 142 -13.68 6.98 5.73
N GLU A 143 -14.17 5.99 6.45
CA GLU A 143 -15.54 5.92 6.96
C GLU A 143 -15.62 5.98 8.49
N VAL A 144 -14.47 5.97 9.16
CA VAL A 144 -14.29 6.03 10.61
C VAL A 144 -13.43 7.24 10.96
N ILE A 145 -13.94 8.04 11.90
CA ILE A 145 -13.25 9.22 12.40
C ILE A 145 -12.83 8.94 13.83
N GLU A 146 -11.59 9.29 14.15
CA GLU A 146 -11.13 9.30 15.54
C GLU A 146 -11.43 10.68 16.12
N THR A 147 -12.33 10.74 17.11
CA THR A 147 -12.79 12.00 17.72
C THR A 147 -11.97 12.37 18.95
N ALA A 148 -11.32 11.38 19.57
CA ALA A 148 -10.33 11.51 20.62
C ALA A 148 -9.42 10.26 20.59
N PRO A 149 -8.22 10.27 21.20
CA PRO A 149 -7.33 9.10 21.20
C PRO A 149 -8.06 7.81 21.64
N GLY A 150 -8.12 6.83 20.75
CA GLY A 150 -8.80 5.54 20.97
C GLY A 150 -10.33 5.57 20.93
N THR A 151 -10.94 6.72 20.61
CA THR A 151 -12.39 6.89 20.49
C THR A 151 -12.76 7.10 19.03
N TYR A 152 -13.53 6.17 18.49
CA TYR A 152 -13.89 6.13 17.08
C TYR A 152 -15.39 6.29 16.90
N GLU A 153 -15.79 6.93 15.81
CA GLU A 153 -17.18 7.08 15.39
C GLU A 153 -17.31 6.90 13.88
N TRP A 154 -18.49 6.47 13.42
CA TRP A 154 -18.79 6.42 12.00
C TRP A 154 -18.87 7.84 11.44
N GLY A 155 -18.14 8.09 10.36
CA GLY A 155 -18.18 9.36 9.65
C GLY A 155 -19.52 9.59 8.95
N PRO A 156 -19.89 10.86 8.69
CA PRO A 156 -21.15 11.22 8.03
C PRO A 156 -21.21 10.72 6.57
N ASN A 157 -20.06 10.44 5.96
CA ASN A 157 -19.92 10.00 4.56
C ASN A 157 -19.93 8.47 4.40
N ARG A 158 -20.28 7.70 5.45
CA ARG A 158 -20.32 6.24 5.42
C ARG A 158 -21.24 5.75 4.29
N LYS A 159 -20.73 4.88 3.41
CA LYS A 159 -21.53 4.23 2.39
C LYS A 159 -22.34 3.12 3.07
N ARG A 160 -23.67 3.29 3.14
CA ARG A 160 -24.59 2.31 3.75
C ARG A 160 -24.88 1.14 2.83
#